data_AF-A0A084A219-F1
#
_entry.id   AF-A0A084A219-F1
#
_cell.length_a   1.000
_cell.length_b   1.000
_cell.length_c   1.000
_cell.angle_alpha   90.00
_cell.angle_beta   90.00
_cell.angle_gamma   90.00
#
_symmetry.space_group_name_H-M   'P 1'
#
loop_
_entity.id
_entity.type
_entity.pdbx_description
1 polymer ?
#
loop_
_entity_poly.entity_id
_entity_poly.type
_entity_poly.pdbx_seq_one_letter_code
_entity_poly.pdbx_strand_id
1 'polypeptide(L)'
;MKRQKQKGGSTLVAVMLLLVMGLMLLTAQQRQLDSALLLAVDQQRYLQAYNQAASALSWGLSQPWPQSVLQSSRWYCLPVNSDALQACARYSSRTDIVVVRGAGVPLGGEPLWLYQLATEVQEMGNSRFKAQKGGWLDFCPEKRERDCAD
;
A
#
# COMPACT_ATOMS: atom_id res chain seq x y z
N MET A 1 66.14 44.93 -11.90
CA MET A 1 65.51 43.95 -10.98
C MET A 1 64.43 43.16 -11.73
N LYS A 2 64.69 41.90 -12.09
CA LYS A 2 63.69 41.04 -12.74
C LYS A 2 62.80 40.41 -11.64
N ARG A 3 61.54 40.84 -11.54
CA ARG A 3 60.52 40.17 -10.71
C ARG A 3 60.27 38.79 -11.30
N GLN A 4 60.73 37.74 -10.63
CA GLN A 4 60.27 36.38 -10.93
C GLN A 4 58.76 36.33 -10.65
N LYS A 5 57.96 36.16 -11.71
CA LYS A 5 56.53 35.89 -11.57
C LYS A 5 56.39 34.53 -10.87
N GLN A 6 55.91 34.53 -9.63
CA GLN A 6 55.57 33.30 -8.90
C GLN A 6 54.56 32.49 -9.71
N LYS A 7 54.99 31.34 -10.26
CA LYS A 7 54.12 30.40 -11.00
C LYS A 7 53.32 29.47 -10.08
N GLY A 8 53.64 29.39 -8.78
CA GLY A 8 53.02 28.46 -7.82
C GLY A 8 51.60 28.84 -7.36
N GLY A 9 51.19 30.11 -7.46
CA GLY A 9 49.82 30.52 -7.09
C GLY A 9 48.75 30.01 -8.07
N SER A 10 49.08 29.92 -9.37
CA SER A 10 48.14 29.48 -10.41
C SER A 10 47.78 28.00 -10.29
N THR A 11 48.76 27.15 -9.96
CA THR A 11 48.55 25.70 -9.76
C THR A 11 47.72 25.42 -8.52
N LEU A 12 47.92 26.20 -7.44
CA LEU A 12 47.15 26.05 -6.20
C LEU A 12 45.68 26.43 -6.42
N VAL A 13 45.41 27.51 -7.16
CA VAL A 13 44.04 27.89 -7.55
C VAL A 13 43.38 26.80 -8.40
N ALA A 14 44.10 26.20 -9.36
CA ALA A 14 43.56 25.11 -10.17
C ALA A 14 43.18 23.87 -9.34
N VAL A 15 44.02 23.47 -8.38
CA VAL A 15 43.71 22.35 -7.47
C VAL A 15 42.52 22.66 -6.58
N MET A 16 42.42 23.89 -6.05
CA MET A 16 41.28 24.32 -5.24
C MET A 16 39.98 24.31 -6.05
N LEU A 17 40.00 24.77 -7.31
CA LEU A 17 38.84 24.71 -8.21
C LEU A 17 38.40 23.27 -8.48
N LEU A 18 39.34 22.36 -8.72
CA LEU A 18 39.04 20.94 -8.90
C LEU A 18 38.41 20.32 -7.65
N LEU A 19 38.92 20.65 -6.46
CA LEU A 19 38.35 20.20 -5.19
C LEU A 19 36.93 20.73 -5.00
N VAL A 20 36.69 22.02 -5.26
CA VAL A 20 35.36 22.63 -5.15
C VAL A 20 34.38 21.98 -6.13
N MET A 21 34.78 21.76 -7.38
CA MET A 21 33.94 21.12 -8.38
C MET A 21 33.63 19.66 -8.01
N GLY A 22 34.60 18.93 -7.46
CA GLY A 22 34.41 17.59 -6.91
C GLY A 22 33.42 17.56 -5.75
N LEU A 23 33.51 18.50 -4.81
CA LEU A 23 32.56 18.65 -3.71
C LEU A 23 31.15 19.00 -4.19
N MET A 24 31.04 19.90 -5.18
CA MET A 24 29.74 20.23 -5.79
C MET A 24 29.11 19.01 -6.46
N LEU A 25 29.89 18.19 -7.18
CA LEU A 25 29.38 16.98 -7.82
C LEU A 25 28.94 15.94 -6.80
N LEU A 26 29.74 15.71 -5.75
CA LEU A 26 29.42 14.78 -4.66
C LEU A 26 28.13 15.20 -3.94
N THR A 27 28.00 16.48 -3.60
CA THR A 27 26.81 17.00 -2.90
C THR A 27 25.55 16.96 -3.77
N ALA A 28 25.67 17.22 -5.09
CA ALA A 28 24.56 17.07 -6.00
C ALA A 28 24.09 15.61 -6.09
N GLN A 29 25.03 14.65 -6.18
CA GLN A 29 24.71 13.22 -6.23
C GLN A 29 24.10 12.72 -4.93
N GLN A 30 24.61 13.18 -3.79
CA GLN A 30 24.04 12.85 -2.48
C GLN A 30 22.57 13.24 -2.41
N ARG A 31 22.23 14.46 -2.85
CA ARG A 31 20.83 14.94 -2.86
C ARG A 31 19.92 14.13 -3.78
N GLN A 32 20.43 13.69 -4.93
CA GLN A 32 19.68 12.82 -5.84
C GLN A 32 19.40 11.46 -5.20
N LEU A 33 20.40 10.88 -4.54
CA LEU A 33 20.25 9.59 -3.85
C LEU A 33 19.25 9.69 -2.68
N ASP A 34 19.36 10.73 -1.86
CA ASP A 34 18.46 10.93 -0.72
C ASP A 34 16.99 11.04 -1.18
N SER A 35 16.75 11.75 -2.28
CA SER A 35 15.42 11.90 -2.87
C SER A 35 14.88 10.56 -3.42
N ALA A 36 15.74 9.78 -4.08
CA ALA A 36 15.37 8.47 -4.60
C ALA A 36 15.08 7.45 -3.49
N LEU A 37 15.84 7.50 -2.39
CA LEU A 37 15.61 6.64 -1.23
C LEU A 37 14.28 6.94 -0.55
N LEU A 38 13.93 8.22 -0.38
CA LEU A 38 12.62 8.60 0.20
C LEU A 38 11.47 8.04 -0.65
N LEU A 39 11.54 8.20 -1.97
CA LEU A 39 10.52 7.66 -2.88
C LEU A 39 10.44 6.13 -2.82
N ALA A 40 11.59 5.45 -2.78
CA ALA A 40 11.64 3.99 -2.72
C ALA A 40 11.01 3.45 -1.42
N VAL A 41 11.25 4.12 -0.28
CA VAL A 41 10.68 3.72 1.01
C VAL A 41 9.16 3.89 1.01
N ASP A 42 8.63 4.96 0.41
CA ASP A 42 7.17 5.17 0.31
C ASP A 42 6.53 4.14 -0.63
N GLN A 43 7.15 3.84 -1.76
CA GLN A 43 6.71 2.78 -2.67
C GLN A 43 6.72 1.41 -2.00
N GLN A 44 7.78 1.08 -1.26
CA GLN A 44 7.88 -0.17 -0.52
C GLN A 44 6.75 -0.29 0.51
N ARG A 45 6.48 0.78 1.28
CA ARG A 45 5.38 0.80 2.25
C ARG A 45 4.02 0.58 1.58
N TYR A 46 3.76 1.26 0.47
CA TYR A 46 2.53 1.07 -0.31
C TYR A 46 2.40 -0.37 -0.83
N LEU A 47 3.45 -0.92 -1.45
CA LEU A 47 3.45 -2.28 -1.99
C LEU A 47 3.25 -3.32 -0.88
N GLN A 48 3.83 -3.10 0.29
CA GLN A 48 3.61 -3.97 1.44
C GLN A 48 2.14 -3.94 1.88
N ALA A 49 1.54 -2.76 2.06
CA ALA A 49 0.13 -2.64 2.41
C ALA A 49 -0.79 -3.25 1.35
N TYR A 50 -0.50 -3.04 0.06
CA TYR A 50 -1.25 -3.64 -1.05
C TYR A 50 -1.20 -5.17 -1.02
N ASN A 51 -0.02 -5.76 -0.87
CA ASN A 51 0.12 -7.22 -0.79
C ASN A 51 -0.56 -7.80 0.45
N GLN A 52 -0.52 -7.09 1.56
CA GLN A 52 -1.24 -7.45 2.79
C GLN A 52 -2.75 -7.45 2.56
N ALA A 53 -3.31 -6.37 1.99
CA ALA A 53 -4.73 -6.27 1.67
C ALA A 53 -5.18 -7.35 0.68
N ALA A 54 -4.38 -7.62 -0.36
CA ALA A 54 -4.68 -8.65 -1.35
C ALA A 54 -4.63 -10.06 -0.74
N SER A 55 -3.65 -10.31 0.13
CA SER A 55 -3.54 -11.57 0.86
C SER A 55 -4.71 -11.78 1.82
N ALA A 56 -5.07 -10.75 2.59
CA ALA A 56 -6.23 -10.77 3.48
C ALA A 56 -7.54 -10.99 2.69
N LEU A 57 -7.71 -10.33 1.55
CA LEU A 57 -8.88 -10.47 0.69
C LEU A 57 -9.01 -11.90 0.13
N SER A 58 -7.93 -12.43 -0.44
CA SER A 58 -7.90 -13.79 -0.98
C SER A 58 -8.13 -14.85 0.10
N TRP A 59 -7.55 -14.65 1.30
CA TRP A 59 -7.84 -15.49 2.46
C TRP A 59 -9.31 -15.40 2.86
N GLY A 60 -9.87 -14.19 2.95
CA GLY A 60 -11.27 -13.98 3.31
C GLY A 60 -12.26 -14.64 2.35
N LEU A 61 -11.97 -14.64 1.05
CA LEU A 61 -12.77 -15.36 0.04
C LEU A 61 -12.72 -16.90 0.21
N SER A 62 -11.64 -17.43 0.80
CA SER A 62 -11.49 -18.86 1.06
C SER A 62 -12.15 -19.32 2.37
N GLN A 63 -12.49 -18.39 3.26
CA GLN A 63 -13.09 -18.71 4.56
C GLN A 63 -14.58 -19.05 4.45
N PRO A 64 -15.08 -19.98 5.29
CA PRO A 64 -16.50 -20.12 5.53
C PRO A 64 -17.00 -18.97 6.42
N TRP A 65 -18.06 -18.30 5.99
CA TRP A 65 -18.66 -17.20 6.74
C TRP A 65 -19.97 -17.64 7.41
N PRO A 66 -20.19 -17.35 8.70
CA PRO A 66 -21.43 -17.70 9.36
C PRO A 66 -22.61 -16.86 8.83
N GLN A 67 -23.63 -17.51 8.27
CA GLN A 67 -24.83 -16.84 7.73
C GLN A 67 -25.50 -15.94 8.76
N SER A 68 -25.60 -16.39 10.01
CA SER A 68 -26.24 -15.65 11.10
C SER A 68 -25.59 -14.30 11.37
N VAL A 69 -24.29 -14.17 11.11
CA VAL A 69 -23.54 -12.94 11.40
C VAL A 69 -23.58 -11.96 10.22
N LEU A 70 -23.62 -12.49 9.00
CA LEU A 70 -23.74 -11.70 7.78
C LEU A 70 -25.12 -11.07 7.59
N GLN A 71 -26.18 -11.62 8.20
CA GLN A 71 -27.53 -11.04 8.17
C GLN A 71 -27.60 -9.63 8.77
N SER A 72 -26.61 -9.23 9.57
CA SER A 72 -26.49 -7.85 10.01
C SER A 72 -26.03 -6.95 8.86
N SER A 73 -26.56 -5.73 8.78
CA SER A 73 -26.09 -4.71 7.82
C SER A 73 -24.69 -4.15 8.15
N ARG A 74 -23.96 -4.80 9.07
CA ARG A 74 -22.64 -4.37 9.55
C ARG A 74 -21.54 -5.26 8.99
N TRP A 75 -20.34 -4.72 8.92
CA TRP A 75 -19.15 -5.50 8.59
C TRP A 75 -18.88 -6.54 9.66
N TYR A 76 -18.68 -7.78 9.23
CA TYR A 76 -18.14 -8.81 10.10
C TYR A 76 -16.71 -9.12 9.69
N CYS A 77 -15.78 -9.00 10.63
CA CYS A 77 -14.34 -9.07 10.36
C CYS A 77 -13.68 -10.23 11.08
N LEU A 78 -12.80 -10.94 10.37
CA LEU A 78 -11.98 -12.03 10.86
C LEU A 78 -10.50 -11.60 10.79
N PRO A 79 -9.73 -11.71 11.88
CA PRO A 79 -8.30 -11.45 11.87
C PRO A 79 -7.53 -12.61 11.21
N VAL A 80 -6.46 -12.29 10.47
CA VAL A 80 -5.57 -13.27 9.84
C VAL A 80 -4.22 -13.23 10.55
N ASN A 81 -3.97 -14.16 11.49
CA ASN A 81 -2.68 -14.37 12.18
C ASN A 81 -1.87 -13.09 12.50
N SER A 82 -1.92 -12.63 13.75
CA SER A 82 -1.33 -11.37 14.26
C SER A 82 -1.92 -10.11 13.60
N ASP A 83 -2.48 -9.23 14.43
CA ASP A 83 -3.30 -8.02 14.21
C ASP A 83 -3.11 -7.13 12.95
N ALA A 84 -2.13 -7.37 12.09
CA ALA A 84 -1.84 -6.58 10.89
C ALA A 84 -2.72 -6.92 9.67
N LEU A 85 -3.41 -8.06 9.67
CA LEU A 85 -4.24 -8.51 8.55
C LEU A 85 -5.67 -8.80 9.01
N GLN A 86 -6.64 -8.26 8.28
CA GLN A 86 -8.05 -8.44 8.58
C GLN A 86 -8.84 -8.59 7.28
N ALA A 87 -9.75 -9.56 7.24
CA ALA A 87 -10.74 -9.68 6.17
C ALA A 87 -12.12 -9.42 6.74
N CYS A 88 -12.97 -8.68 6.02
CA CYS A 88 -14.34 -8.45 6.43
C CYS A 88 -15.30 -8.80 5.30
N ALA A 89 -16.52 -9.21 5.66
CA ALA A 89 -17.58 -9.47 4.71
C ALA A 89 -18.89 -8.82 5.16
N ARG A 90 -19.71 -8.43 4.19
CA ARG A 90 -21.04 -7.84 4.40
C ARG A 90 -21.91 -8.06 3.16
N TYR A 91 -23.23 -8.21 3.33
CA TYR A 91 -24.14 -8.10 2.19
C TYR A 91 -24.14 -6.69 1.60
N SER A 92 -24.12 -6.65 0.28
CA SER A 92 -24.26 -5.41 -0.48
C SER A 92 -25.69 -4.89 -0.41
N SER A 93 -25.88 -3.62 -0.75
CA SER A 93 -27.22 -3.10 -1.07
C SER A 93 -27.82 -3.76 -2.33
N ARG A 94 -27.00 -4.42 -3.15
CA ARG A 94 -27.43 -5.16 -4.34
C ARG A 94 -27.86 -6.57 -3.97
N THR A 95 -28.93 -7.06 -4.58
CA THR A 95 -29.44 -8.42 -4.38
C THR A 95 -28.39 -9.47 -4.75
N ASP A 96 -28.24 -10.48 -3.90
CA ASP A 96 -27.35 -11.65 -4.08
C ASP A 96 -25.85 -11.32 -4.20
N ILE A 97 -25.44 -10.10 -3.83
CA ILE A 97 -24.05 -9.69 -3.81
C ILE A 97 -23.56 -9.55 -2.37
N VAL A 98 -22.42 -10.17 -2.11
CA VAL A 98 -21.63 -9.99 -0.91
C VAL A 98 -20.39 -9.18 -1.27
N VAL A 99 -20.05 -8.22 -0.43
CA VAL A 99 -18.78 -7.51 -0.50
C VAL A 99 -17.83 -8.13 0.52
N VAL A 100 -16.70 -8.60 0.04
CA VAL A 100 -15.57 -9.01 0.88
C VAL A 100 -14.48 -7.95 0.73
N ARG A 101 -13.85 -7.54 1.83
CA ARG A 101 -12.72 -6.62 1.82
C ARG A 101 -11.56 -7.16 2.62
N GLY A 102 -10.34 -6.87 2.19
CA GLY A 102 -9.10 -7.16 2.91
C GLY A 102 -8.38 -5.87 3.30
N ALA A 103 -7.90 -5.81 4.53
CA ALA A 103 -7.11 -4.69 5.05
C ALA A 103 -5.61 -4.99 4.95
N GLY A 104 -4.84 -4.00 4.52
CA GLY A 104 -3.40 -3.95 4.72
C GLY A 104 -3.04 -2.67 5.46
N VAL A 105 -2.44 -2.81 6.64
CA VAL A 105 -2.14 -1.67 7.51
C VAL A 105 -0.68 -1.25 7.31
N PRO A 106 -0.40 -0.13 6.63
CA PRO A 106 0.94 0.44 6.63
C PRO A 106 1.27 0.93 8.05
N LEU A 107 2.54 0.76 8.47
CA LEU A 107 3.03 1.27 9.74
C LEU A 107 2.69 2.77 9.90
N GLY A 108 1.80 3.10 10.85
CA GLY A 108 1.42 4.47 11.21
C GLY A 108 0.51 5.19 10.19
N GLY A 109 -0.13 4.47 9.26
CA GLY A 109 -1.04 5.05 8.27
C GLY A 109 -2.45 4.47 8.33
N GLU A 110 -3.34 5.02 7.49
CA GLU A 110 -4.68 4.47 7.30
C GLU A 110 -4.63 3.11 6.59
N PRO A 111 -5.53 2.18 6.94
CA PRO A 111 -5.60 0.88 6.27
C PRO A 111 -5.94 1.06 4.78
N LEU A 112 -5.17 0.38 3.93
CA LEU A 112 -5.54 0.19 2.54
C LEU A 112 -6.56 -0.94 2.46
N TRP A 113 -7.71 -0.65 1.86
CA TRP A 113 -8.78 -1.62 1.65
C TRP A 113 -8.85 -2.04 0.18
N LEU A 114 -8.85 -3.34 -0.05
CA LEU A 114 -9.19 -3.92 -1.36
C LEU A 114 -10.51 -4.69 -1.23
N TYR A 115 -11.34 -4.62 -2.26
CA TYR A 115 -12.69 -5.17 -2.28
C TYR A 115 -12.84 -6.24 -3.35
N GLN A 116 -13.70 -7.21 -3.08
CA GLN A 116 -14.16 -8.20 -4.03
C GLN A 116 -15.67 -8.35 -3.90
N LEU A 117 -16.37 -8.15 -5.01
CA LEU A 117 -17.75 -8.56 -5.17
C LEU A 117 -17.81 -10.07 -5.36
N ALA A 118 -18.67 -10.73 -4.62
CA ALA A 118 -18.87 -12.16 -4.68
C ALA A 118 -20.36 -12.50 -4.57
N THR A 119 -20.72 -13.69 -5.04
CA THR A 119 -22.05 -14.26 -4.81
C THR A 119 -21.96 -15.34 -3.76
N GLU A 120 -22.98 -15.46 -2.93
CA GLU A 120 -23.07 -16.53 -1.96
C GLU A 120 -23.35 -17.87 -2.64
N VAL A 121 -22.62 -18.90 -2.21
CA VAL A 121 -22.87 -20.30 -2.53
C VAL A 121 -23.12 -21.01 -1.21
N GLN A 122 -24.34 -21.50 -1.01
CA GLN A 122 -24.71 -22.18 0.22
C GLN A 122 -24.00 -23.53 0.33
N GLU A 123 -23.36 -23.78 1.47
CA GLU A 123 -22.77 -25.06 1.83
C GLU A 123 -23.12 -25.38 3.28
N MET A 124 -23.99 -26.38 3.51
CA MET A 124 -24.42 -26.90 4.82
C MET A 124 -24.09 -26.02 6.04
N GLY A 125 -24.87 -24.94 6.26
CA GLY A 125 -24.79 -24.09 7.45
C GLY A 125 -23.78 -22.93 7.40
N ASN A 126 -22.89 -22.90 6.42
CA ASN A 126 -21.95 -21.80 6.18
C ASN A 126 -22.13 -21.21 4.76
N SER A 127 -21.83 -19.93 4.61
CA SER A 127 -21.74 -19.27 3.32
C SER A 127 -20.32 -19.37 2.80
N ARG A 128 -20.13 -19.96 1.61
CA ARG A 128 -18.91 -19.71 0.84
C ARG A 128 -19.20 -18.65 -0.21
N PHE A 129 -18.17 -17.90 -0.54
CA PHE A 129 -18.28 -16.83 -1.53
C PHE A 129 -17.56 -17.21 -2.81
N LYS A 130 -18.24 -17.01 -3.93
CA LYS A 130 -17.65 -17.15 -5.25
C LYS A 130 -17.41 -15.76 -5.82
N ALA A 131 -16.14 -15.42 -6.00
CA ALA A 131 -15.75 -14.13 -6.57
C ALA A 131 -16.41 -13.91 -7.95
N GLN A 132 -16.99 -12.72 -8.12
CA GLN A 132 -17.54 -12.29 -9.40
C GLN A 132 -16.42 -11.91 -10.35
N LYS A 133 -16.51 -12.34 -11.62
CA LYS A 133 -15.58 -11.90 -12.66
C LYS A 133 -15.64 -10.38 -12.79
N GLY A 134 -14.49 -9.71 -12.71
CA GLY A 134 -14.41 -8.25 -12.73
C GLY A 134 -14.93 -7.56 -11.47
N GLY A 135 -15.17 -8.31 -10.39
CA GLY A 135 -15.63 -7.78 -9.11
C GLY A 135 -14.53 -7.27 -8.17
N TRP A 136 -13.27 -7.32 -8.59
CA TRP A 136 -12.14 -6.81 -7.82
C TRP A 136 -12.05 -5.28 -7.96
N LEU A 137 -11.92 -4.59 -6.84
CA LEU A 137 -11.98 -3.12 -6.78
C LEU A 137 -11.04 -2.57 -5.70
N ASP A 138 -10.44 -1.43 -5.96
CA ASP A 138 -9.62 -0.64 -5.03
C ASP A 138 -10.41 0.52 -4.39
N PHE A 139 -11.71 0.62 -4.68
CA PHE A 139 -12.62 1.62 -4.14
C PHE A 139 -13.90 0.97 -3.58
N CYS A 140 -14.63 1.72 -2.76
CA CYS A 140 -15.89 1.28 -2.17
C CYS A 140 -16.94 0.94 -3.25
N PRO A 141 -17.42 -0.31 -3.34
CA PRO A 141 -18.41 -0.71 -4.36
C PRO A 141 -19.84 -0.22 -4.10
N GLU A 142 -20.11 0.27 -2.90
CA GLU A 142 -21.42 0.74 -2.48
C GLU A 142 -21.69 2.17 -2.96
N LYS A 143 -22.97 2.54 -3.01
CA LYS A 143 -23.39 3.86 -3.50
C LYS A 143 -22.91 5.00 -2.60
N ARG A 144 -22.76 4.76 -1.29
CA ARG A 144 -22.32 5.76 -0.32
C ARG A 144 -21.07 5.25 0.35
N GLU A 145 -20.07 6.11 0.47
CA GLU A 145 -18.79 5.78 1.12
C GLU A 145 -18.97 5.31 2.57
N ARG A 146 -19.95 5.87 3.29
CA ARG A 146 -20.34 5.44 4.64
C ARG A 146 -20.77 3.98 4.73
N ASP A 147 -21.20 3.36 3.63
CA ASP A 147 -21.60 1.95 3.61
C ASP A 147 -20.35 1.02 3.59
N CYS A 148 -19.17 1.57 3.26
CA CYS A 148 -17.87 0.92 3.41
C CYS A 148 -17.06 1.42 4.61
N ALA A 149 -17.53 2.42 5.33
CA ALA A 149 -16.96 2.81 6.62
C ALA A 149 -17.37 1.79 7.71
N ASP A 150 -16.56 1.70 8.77
CA ASP A 150 -16.78 0.79 9.91
C ASP A 150 -18.03 1.12 10.73
#